data_AF-A0A936SAI4-F1
#
_entry.id   AF-A0A936SAI4-F1
#
_cell.length_a   1.000
_cell.length_b   1.000
_cell.length_c   1.000
_cell.angle_alpha   90.00
_cell.angle_beta   90.00
_cell.angle_gamma   90.00
#
_symmetry.space_group_name_H-M   'P 1'
#
loop_
_entity.id
_entity.type
_entity.pdbx_description
1 polymer ?
#
loop_
_entity_poly.entity_id
_entity_poly.type
_entity_poly.pdbx_seq_one_letter_code
_entity_poly.pdbx_strand_id
1 'polypeptide(L)'
;MPKNASSSWNPFAAPLPTPTPQLAKELVYAASRLLSVIDANANETPPADLAVWRPSSGTWYVYNLVTSAWTSYAWGNSTDTPVQGDFDGDGKTDFAVFRPSTNVWWIATSGNSSYYTVTFGASGDTPAVADFDGDGRTDVAVFRPSTGVWYISRSSDSGTTTVTYGVNNDIPTPRDYDGDGKADISVWRPSATSFYTLRSSDTTTQQVTFGNDGDTPVSADFDGDGKANYAVRHNAGWIIMNAAWTSTTTTTPTGDAAGDMPVANDFDGDGKVDIAVWRPSNGNWYIRKSGSSNALRQEAWGMNGDKPVPALWRR
;
A
#
# COMPACT_ATOMS: atom_id res chain seq x y z
N MET A 1 -69.01 34.90 27.30
CA MET A 1 -68.94 34.98 25.81
C MET A 1 -67.98 36.12 25.47
N PRO A 2 -66.85 35.84 24.82
CA PRO A 2 -66.82 35.87 23.36
C PRO A 2 -66.01 34.74 22.69
N LYS A 3 -66.52 34.38 21.51
CA LYS A 3 -65.91 33.91 20.25
C LYS A 3 -64.60 33.10 20.27
N ASN A 4 -64.78 31.84 19.91
CA ASN A 4 -63.82 30.94 19.27
C ASN A 4 -63.01 31.62 18.16
N ALA A 5 -61.70 31.42 18.20
CA ALA A 5 -60.86 31.31 17.01
C ALA A 5 -60.22 29.92 17.04
N SER A 6 -60.61 29.09 16.08
CA SER A 6 -60.06 27.76 15.80
C SER A 6 -58.64 27.91 15.27
N SER A 7 -57.63 27.38 15.98
CA SER A 7 -56.29 27.17 15.40
C SER A 7 -56.34 25.99 14.44
N SER A 8 -55.79 26.20 13.25
CA SER A 8 -55.69 25.26 12.15
C SER A 8 -55.16 23.89 12.57
N TRP A 9 -55.98 22.87 12.37
CA TRP A 9 -55.53 21.49 12.17
C TRP A 9 -54.58 21.45 10.97
N ASN A 10 -53.34 21.01 11.18
CA ASN A 10 -52.45 20.58 10.10
C ASN A 10 -52.53 19.05 10.02
N PRO A 11 -53.21 18.45 9.03
CA PRO A 11 -53.35 16.99 8.91
C PRO A 11 -52.09 16.32 8.34
N PHE A 12 -50.99 17.04 8.16
CA PHE A 12 -49.72 16.50 7.68
C PHE A 12 -48.57 16.85 8.63
N ALA A 13 -48.64 16.37 9.88
CA ALA A 13 -47.43 16.16 10.66
C ALA A 13 -46.75 14.91 10.09
N ALA A 14 -45.64 15.10 9.36
CA ALA A 14 -44.79 13.99 8.98
C ALA A 14 -44.42 13.20 10.24
N PRO A 15 -44.44 11.86 10.23
CA PRO A 15 -43.97 11.09 11.38
C PRO A 15 -42.53 11.54 11.67
N LEU A 16 -42.27 11.92 12.93
CA LEU A 16 -40.90 12.10 13.41
C LEU A 16 -40.14 10.81 13.04
N PRO A 17 -38.97 10.89 12.37
CA PRO A 17 -38.23 9.70 12.03
C PRO A 17 -37.98 8.95 13.33
N THR A 18 -38.54 7.74 13.43
CA THR A 18 -38.16 6.77 14.45
C THR A 18 -36.64 6.70 14.37
N PRO A 19 -35.88 7.00 15.43
CA PRO A 19 -34.43 6.85 15.38
C PRO A 19 -34.17 5.41 14.97
N THR A 20 -33.66 5.23 13.75
CA THR A 20 -33.10 3.95 13.33
C THR A 20 -32.11 3.59 14.44
N PRO A 21 -32.18 2.40 15.04
CA PRO A 21 -31.15 1.99 15.99
C PRO A 21 -29.81 2.18 15.27
N GLN A 22 -29.05 3.19 15.68
CA GLN A 22 -27.68 3.35 15.22
C GLN A 22 -26.97 2.11 15.77
N LEU A 23 -26.65 1.20 14.85
CA LEU A 23 -25.93 -0.03 15.13
C LEU A 23 -24.67 0.36 15.92
N ALA A 24 -24.46 -0.30 17.06
CA ALA A 24 -23.38 0.02 17.96
C ALA A 24 -22.05 -0.27 17.25
N LYS A 25 -21.34 0.78 16.84
CA LYS A 25 -19.93 0.71 16.44
C LYS A 25 -19.14 0.30 17.67
N GLU A 26 -18.50 -0.86 17.63
CA GLU A 26 -17.59 -1.26 18.70
C GLU A 26 -16.24 -0.59 18.45
N LEU A 27 -15.90 0.35 19.33
CA LEU A 27 -14.65 1.09 19.27
C LEU A 27 -13.61 0.30 20.05
N VAL A 28 -12.68 -0.32 19.35
CA VAL A 28 -11.57 -1.04 19.98
C VAL A 28 -10.48 -0.03 20.30
N TYR A 29 -10.17 0.13 21.58
CA TYR A 29 -9.12 1.05 22.05
C TYR A 29 -7.92 0.28 22.59
N ALA A 30 -6.72 0.80 22.37
CA ALA A 30 -5.54 0.52 23.19
C ALA A 30 -5.13 1.84 23.81
N ALA A 31 -5.22 1.90 25.14
CA ALA A 31 -5.14 3.13 25.89
C ALA A 31 -6.12 4.19 25.34
N SER A 32 -5.64 5.38 24.98
CA SER A 32 -6.45 6.49 24.48
C SER A 32 -6.56 6.54 22.94
N ARG A 33 -6.04 5.53 22.22
CA ARG A 33 -6.05 5.47 20.75
C ARG A 33 -7.09 4.45 20.27
N LEU A 34 -7.93 4.87 19.33
CA LEU A 34 -8.84 3.99 18.59
C LEU A 34 -8.01 3.13 17.62
N LEU A 35 -8.04 1.80 17.77
CA LEU A 35 -7.36 0.85 16.87
C LEU A 35 -8.23 0.51 15.68
N SER A 36 -9.52 0.28 15.92
CA SER A 36 -10.46 -0.05 14.87
C SER A 36 -11.88 0.30 15.27
N VAL A 37 -12.67 0.67 14.27
CA VAL A 37 -14.12 0.67 14.35
C VAL A 37 -14.56 -0.68 13.81
N ILE A 38 -14.95 -1.60 14.69
CA ILE A 38 -15.56 -2.85 14.25
C ILE A 38 -17.05 -2.56 14.07
N ASP A 39 -17.44 -2.28 12.83
CA ASP A 39 -18.81 -2.53 12.42
C ASP A 39 -18.87 -4.03 12.09
N ALA A 40 -19.54 -4.83 12.91
CA ALA A 40 -19.71 -6.27 12.66
C ALA A 40 -20.48 -6.58 11.35
N ASN A 41 -20.96 -5.53 10.67
CA ASN A 41 -21.59 -5.54 9.34
C ASN A 41 -20.88 -4.57 8.37
N ALA A 42 -19.64 -4.15 8.63
CA ALA A 42 -18.85 -3.46 7.62
C ALA A 42 -18.70 -4.44 6.46
N ASN A 43 -19.35 -4.15 5.34
CA ASN A 43 -19.05 -4.84 4.09
C ASN A 43 -17.53 -4.79 3.89
N GLU A 44 -16.96 -5.88 3.38
CA GLU A 44 -15.58 -5.96 2.89
C GLU A 44 -15.15 -4.61 2.32
N THR A 45 -13.95 -4.16 2.68
CA THR A 45 -13.45 -2.90 2.15
C THR A 45 -13.46 -2.95 0.61
N PRO A 46 -13.69 -1.84 -0.11
CA PRO A 46 -13.69 -1.91 -1.57
C PRO A 46 -12.35 -2.50 -2.05
N PRO A 47 -12.37 -3.49 -2.96
CA PRO A 47 -11.14 -4.10 -3.45
C PRO A 47 -10.25 -3.06 -4.10
N ALA A 48 -8.95 -3.23 -3.98
CA ALA A 48 -7.96 -2.41 -4.66
C ALA A 48 -8.14 -2.43 -6.18
N ASP A 49 -7.83 -1.30 -6.81
CA ASP A 49 -7.93 -1.15 -8.25
C ASP A 49 -6.63 -1.65 -8.94
N LEU A 50 -6.73 -2.04 -10.21
CA LEU A 50 -5.56 -2.41 -11.01
C LEU A 50 -4.94 -1.16 -11.60
N ALA A 51 -3.68 -0.87 -11.29
CA ALA A 51 -3.01 0.30 -11.81
C ALA A 51 -1.69 -0.05 -12.50
N VAL A 52 -1.44 0.63 -13.61
CA VAL A 52 -0.17 0.59 -14.33
C VAL A 52 0.30 2.00 -14.67
N TRP A 53 1.61 2.22 -14.64
CA TRP A 53 2.26 3.43 -15.13
C TRP A 53 2.98 3.15 -16.44
N ARG A 54 2.70 3.93 -17.48
CA ARG A 54 3.28 3.76 -18.81
C ARG A 54 4.50 4.66 -19.00
N PRO A 55 5.73 4.10 -19.02
CA PRO A 55 6.95 4.90 -19.14
C PRO A 55 7.02 5.70 -20.44
N SER A 56 6.53 5.17 -21.57
CA SER A 56 6.60 5.88 -22.85
C SER A 56 5.86 7.22 -22.89
N SER A 57 4.93 7.44 -21.95
CA SER A 57 4.08 8.63 -21.89
C SER A 57 3.98 9.28 -20.51
N GLY A 58 4.60 8.70 -19.48
CA GLY A 58 4.46 9.16 -18.10
C GLY A 58 3.01 9.15 -17.61
N THR A 59 2.19 8.19 -18.06
CA THR A 59 0.74 8.19 -17.81
C THR A 59 0.33 7.02 -16.94
N TRP A 60 -0.46 7.29 -15.91
CA TRP A 60 -1.10 6.30 -15.06
C TRP A 60 -2.41 5.84 -15.68
N TYR A 61 -2.70 4.55 -15.61
CA TYR A 61 -3.96 3.94 -16.03
C TYR A 61 -4.50 3.10 -14.88
N VAL A 62 -5.68 3.44 -14.39
CA VAL A 62 -6.32 2.78 -13.25
C VAL A 62 -7.62 2.14 -13.73
N TYR A 63 -7.80 0.86 -13.43
CA TYR A 63 -9.02 0.11 -13.72
C TYR A 63 -9.70 -0.29 -12.43
N ASN A 64 -10.94 0.17 -12.30
CA ASN A 64 -11.72 -0.04 -11.11
C ASN A 64 -12.34 -1.43 -11.10
N LEU A 65 -11.93 -2.28 -10.14
CA LEU A 65 -12.32 -3.69 -10.14
C LEU A 65 -13.81 -3.93 -9.82
N VAL A 66 -14.49 -2.93 -9.28
CA VAL A 66 -15.92 -3.00 -8.90
C VAL A 66 -16.83 -2.51 -10.02
N THR A 67 -16.47 -1.40 -10.68
CA THR A 67 -17.32 -0.75 -11.70
C THR A 67 -16.91 -1.07 -13.13
N SER A 68 -15.74 -1.69 -13.33
CA SER A 68 -15.10 -1.88 -14.64
C SER A 68 -14.83 -0.56 -15.40
N ALA A 69 -14.95 0.58 -14.73
CA ALA A 69 -14.54 1.86 -15.29
C ALA A 69 -13.01 1.98 -15.26
N TRP A 70 -12.45 2.79 -16.15
CA TRP A 70 -11.05 3.13 -16.11
C TRP A 70 -10.82 4.63 -16.22
N THR A 71 -9.72 5.09 -15.64
CA THR A 71 -9.25 6.47 -15.72
C THR A 71 -7.79 6.48 -16.14
N SER A 72 -7.36 7.58 -16.73
CA SER A 72 -5.94 7.83 -16.98
C SER A 72 -5.55 9.21 -16.51
N TYR A 73 -4.33 9.32 -16.00
CA TYR A 73 -3.77 10.58 -15.51
C TYR A 73 -2.34 10.73 -16.01
N ALA A 74 -2.11 11.72 -16.88
CA ALA A 74 -0.79 12.02 -17.42
C ALA A 74 0.04 12.73 -16.34
N TRP A 75 0.86 11.96 -15.63
CA TRP A 75 1.61 12.42 -14.47
C TRP A 75 2.99 11.77 -14.40
N GLY A 76 3.98 12.55 -14.84
CA GLY A 76 5.38 12.16 -14.90
C GLY A 76 5.95 12.20 -16.31
N ASN A 77 7.24 11.91 -16.40
CA ASN A 77 8.02 11.80 -17.63
C ASN A 77 8.58 10.39 -17.79
N SER A 78 9.08 10.05 -18.98
CA SER A 78 9.55 8.69 -19.28
C SER A 78 10.76 8.20 -18.47
N THR A 79 11.50 9.11 -17.87
CA THR A 79 12.65 8.82 -16.99
C THR A 79 12.28 8.80 -15.52
N ASP A 80 11.04 9.13 -15.17
CA ASP A 80 10.61 9.15 -13.78
C ASP A 80 10.35 7.72 -13.27
N THR A 81 10.46 7.54 -11.96
CA THR A 81 10.13 6.30 -11.27
C THR A 81 8.77 6.49 -10.60
N PRO A 82 7.73 5.70 -10.93
CA PRO A 82 6.47 5.76 -10.21
C PRO A 82 6.69 5.29 -8.77
N VAL A 83 6.07 5.99 -7.84
CA VAL A 83 6.11 5.69 -6.42
C VAL A 83 4.68 5.62 -5.91
N GLN A 84 4.40 4.59 -5.12
CA GLN A 84 3.11 4.42 -4.46
C GLN A 84 3.16 5.03 -3.07
N GLY A 85 2.08 5.70 -2.67
CA GLY A 85 1.86 6.15 -1.30
C GLY A 85 0.57 6.92 -1.18
N ASP A 86 0.01 6.95 0.03
CA ASP A 86 -1.00 7.91 0.45
C ASP A 86 -0.27 9.08 1.12
N PHE A 87 0.04 10.14 0.39
CA PHE A 87 0.86 11.24 0.89
C PHE A 87 0.03 12.36 1.53
N ASP A 88 -1.29 12.39 1.35
CA ASP A 88 -2.18 13.35 2.00
C ASP A 88 -2.98 12.77 3.18
N GLY A 89 -2.97 11.45 3.35
CA GLY A 89 -3.56 10.71 4.45
C GLY A 89 -5.07 10.49 4.29
N ASP A 90 -5.57 10.51 3.06
CA ASP A 90 -7.00 10.34 2.78
C ASP A 90 -7.42 8.85 2.62
N GLY A 91 -6.47 7.93 2.80
CA GLY A 91 -6.63 6.50 2.65
C GLY A 91 -6.40 5.99 1.22
N LYS A 92 -6.12 6.87 0.26
CA LYS A 92 -5.93 6.50 -1.15
C LYS A 92 -4.48 6.67 -1.58
N THR A 93 -4.05 5.84 -2.53
CA THR A 93 -2.79 6.02 -3.23
C THR A 93 -2.87 7.24 -4.15
N ASP A 94 -1.92 8.13 -3.98
CA ASP A 94 -1.67 9.29 -4.83
C ASP A 94 -0.86 8.92 -6.07
N PHE A 95 -0.96 9.77 -7.09
CA PHE A 95 -0.12 9.67 -8.27
C PHE A 95 1.22 10.36 -7.98
N ALA A 96 2.23 9.59 -7.58
CA ALA A 96 3.55 10.12 -7.23
C ALA A 96 4.66 9.58 -8.13
N VAL A 97 5.58 10.46 -8.53
CA VAL A 97 6.79 10.06 -9.25
C VAL A 97 8.03 10.69 -8.65
N PHE A 98 9.12 9.93 -8.59
CA PHE A 98 10.46 10.45 -8.30
C PHE A 98 11.21 10.69 -9.61
N ARG A 99 11.79 11.88 -9.77
CA ARG A 99 12.62 12.25 -10.93
C ARG A 99 14.11 12.18 -10.55
N PRO A 100 14.85 11.12 -10.95
CA PRO A 100 16.23 10.95 -10.53
C PRO A 100 17.19 12.03 -11.05
N SER A 101 16.89 12.65 -12.20
CA SER A 101 17.75 13.69 -12.79
C SER A 101 17.77 15.00 -11.99
N THR A 102 16.77 15.25 -11.16
CA THR A 102 16.66 16.47 -10.35
C THR A 102 16.48 16.21 -8.86
N ASN A 103 16.32 14.93 -8.44
CA ASN A 103 15.95 14.53 -7.08
C ASN A 103 14.66 15.20 -6.59
N VAL A 104 13.68 15.34 -7.51
CA VAL A 104 12.39 15.98 -7.21
C VAL A 104 11.29 14.93 -7.25
N TRP A 105 10.45 14.96 -6.23
CA TRP A 105 9.23 14.19 -6.08
C TRP A 105 8.06 15.04 -6.56
N TRP A 106 7.20 14.47 -7.40
CA TRP A 106 5.99 15.10 -7.92
C TRP A 106 4.80 14.29 -7.46
N ILE A 107 3.99 14.85 -6.57
CA ILE A 107 2.91 14.14 -5.89
C ILE A 107 1.60 14.86 -6.24
N ALA A 108 0.71 14.18 -6.96
CA ALA A 108 -0.64 14.63 -7.21
C ALA A 108 -1.59 13.89 -6.27
N THR A 109 -2.23 14.64 -5.39
CA THR A 109 -3.05 14.14 -4.29
C THR A 109 -4.44 13.77 -4.75
N SER A 110 -4.90 12.59 -4.34
CA SER A 110 -6.12 11.97 -4.84
C SER A 110 -7.39 12.68 -4.31
N GLY A 111 -7.34 13.25 -3.11
CA GLY A 111 -8.50 13.82 -2.42
C GLY A 111 -8.98 15.18 -2.92
N ASN A 112 -8.14 15.95 -3.62
CA ASN A 112 -8.44 17.35 -3.96
C ASN A 112 -7.93 17.83 -5.33
N SER A 113 -7.39 16.93 -6.17
CA SER A 113 -6.77 17.28 -7.47
C SER A 113 -5.68 18.36 -7.37
N SER A 114 -5.06 18.50 -6.20
CA SER A 114 -3.88 19.33 -5.98
C SER A 114 -2.62 18.55 -6.31
N TYR A 115 -1.50 19.26 -6.38
CA TYR A 115 -0.19 18.63 -6.41
C TYR A 115 0.84 19.49 -5.70
N TYR A 116 1.93 18.86 -5.28
CA TYR A 116 3.08 19.55 -4.73
C TYR A 116 4.36 18.83 -5.12
N THR A 117 5.49 19.49 -4.88
CA THR A 117 6.81 18.94 -5.16
C THR A 117 7.71 19.01 -3.95
N VAL A 118 8.54 17.98 -3.77
CA VAL A 118 9.57 17.93 -2.72
C VAL A 118 10.92 17.71 -3.39
N THR A 119 11.94 18.51 -3.06
CA THR A 119 13.32 18.22 -3.47
C THR A 119 13.99 17.46 -2.34
N PHE A 120 14.25 16.17 -2.52
CA PHE A 120 14.77 15.31 -1.46
C PHE A 120 15.54 14.12 -2.01
N GLY A 121 16.66 13.80 -1.37
CA GLY A 121 17.62 12.80 -1.82
C GLY A 121 18.73 13.37 -2.70
N ALA A 122 19.58 12.49 -3.21
CA ALA A 122 20.72 12.78 -4.06
C ALA A 122 20.82 11.80 -5.23
N SER A 123 21.68 12.12 -6.19
CA SER A 123 21.92 11.25 -7.35
C SER A 123 22.36 9.85 -6.91
N GLY A 124 21.70 8.82 -7.42
CA GLY A 124 21.97 7.42 -7.10
C GLY A 124 21.17 6.87 -5.91
N ASP A 125 20.37 7.71 -5.26
CA ASP A 125 19.45 7.28 -4.22
C ASP A 125 18.23 6.55 -4.81
N THR A 126 17.75 5.54 -4.10
CA THR A 126 16.57 4.74 -4.46
C THR A 126 15.36 5.17 -3.63
N PRO A 127 14.20 5.47 -4.24
CA PRO A 127 12.95 5.72 -3.51
C PRO A 127 12.60 4.58 -2.56
N ALA A 128 12.24 4.90 -1.32
CA ALA A 128 11.94 3.91 -0.29
C ALA A 128 10.87 4.43 0.69
N VAL A 129 9.73 4.86 0.15
CA VAL A 129 8.65 5.51 0.90
C VAL A 129 7.87 4.54 1.78
N ALA A 130 7.42 5.03 2.93
CA ALA A 130 6.49 4.38 3.86
C ALA A 130 6.07 5.41 4.92
N ASP A 131 5.11 5.09 5.80
CA ASP A 131 4.79 5.89 6.99
C ASP A 131 5.78 5.57 8.12
N PHE A 132 6.89 6.31 8.25
CA PHE A 132 7.93 6.02 9.25
C PHE A 132 7.70 6.71 10.59
N ASP A 133 6.87 7.75 10.64
CA ASP A 133 6.58 8.49 11.86
C ASP A 133 5.22 8.16 12.51
N GLY A 134 4.36 7.42 11.80
CA GLY A 134 3.10 6.85 12.26
C GLY A 134 1.94 7.84 12.23
N ASP A 135 2.02 8.87 11.38
CA ASP A 135 0.96 9.88 11.26
C ASP A 135 -0.17 9.47 10.28
N GLY A 136 -0.04 8.30 9.64
CA GLY A 136 -0.98 7.77 8.66
C GLY A 136 -0.72 8.25 7.24
N ARG A 137 0.36 9.00 6.99
CA ARG A 137 0.78 9.45 5.66
C ARG A 137 2.09 8.81 5.25
N THR A 138 2.26 8.69 3.95
CA THR A 138 3.50 8.21 3.35
C THR A 138 4.56 9.30 3.41
N ASP A 139 5.69 8.99 4.03
CA ASP A 139 6.85 9.86 4.06
C ASP A 139 7.67 9.74 2.78
N VAL A 140 8.18 10.89 2.31
CA VAL A 140 9.18 10.92 1.25
C VAL A 140 10.51 10.42 1.81
N ALA A 141 11.01 9.30 1.28
CA ALA A 141 12.23 8.69 1.78
C ALA A 141 13.08 8.08 0.66
N VAL A 142 14.39 8.02 0.92
CA VAL A 142 15.36 7.38 0.05
C VAL A 142 16.32 6.49 0.82
N PHE A 143 16.74 5.40 0.17
CA PHE A 143 17.91 4.62 0.55
C PHE A 143 19.08 4.97 -0.37
N ARG A 144 20.25 5.26 0.19
CA ARG A 144 21.49 5.48 -0.54
C ARG A 144 22.34 4.21 -0.53
N PRO A 145 22.36 3.42 -1.62
CA PRO A 145 23.05 2.12 -1.63
C PRO A 145 24.55 2.25 -1.40
N SER A 146 25.19 3.31 -1.92
CA SER A 146 26.64 3.51 -1.82
C SER A 146 27.15 3.65 -0.38
N THR A 147 26.29 4.03 0.56
CA THR A 147 26.65 4.24 1.97
C THR A 147 25.78 3.45 2.95
N GLY A 148 24.72 2.79 2.49
CA GLY A 148 23.76 2.10 3.37
C GLY A 148 22.95 3.05 4.26
N VAL A 149 22.70 4.28 3.80
CA VAL A 149 22.05 5.33 4.62
C VAL A 149 20.64 5.60 4.12
N TRP A 150 19.70 5.68 5.05
CA TRP A 150 18.33 6.10 4.85
C TRP A 150 18.19 7.58 5.19
N TYR A 151 17.47 8.31 4.34
CA TYR A 151 17.01 9.67 4.59
C TYR A 151 15.50 9.68 4.46
N ILE A 152 14.81 10.21 5.47
CA ILE A 152 13.34 10.22 5.54
C ILE A 152 12.89 11.65 5.86
N SER A 153 12.05 12.22 5.01
CA SER A 153 11.36 13.48 5.24
C SER A 153 9.99 13.18 5.82
N ARG A 154 9.87 13.36 7.12
CA ARG A 154 8.64 13.09 7.88
C ARG A 154 7.51 14.02 7.46
N SER A 155 6.37 13.44 7.15
CA SER A 155 5.19 14.14 6.65
C SER A 155 4.48 14.95 7.75
N SER A 156 4.59 14.53 9.01
CA SER A 156 3.97 15.20 10.17
C SER A 156 4.55 16.59 10.49
N ASP A 157 5.86 16.79 10.28
CA ASP A 157 6.57 18.01 10.68
C ASP A 157 7.65 18.52 9.72
N SER A 158 7.81 17.87 8.55
CA SER A 158 8.87 18.16 7.56
C SER A 158 10.31 17.98 8.08
N GLY A 159 10.50 17.38 9.25
CA GLY A 159 11.81 17.10 9.81
C GLY A 159 12.47 15.89 9.15
N THR A 160 13.79 15.90 9.05
CA THR A 160 14.56 14.82 8.42
C THR A 160 15.12 13.83 9.44
N THR A 161 14.80 12.56 9.26
CA THR A 161 15.44 11.43 9.95
C THR A 161 16.56 10.86 9.07
N THR A 162 17.72 10.57 9.66
CA THR A 162 18.85 9.93 8.98
C THR A 162 19.30 8.72 9.77
N VAL A 163 19.34 7.55 9.13
CA VAL A 163 19.70 6.29 9.77
C VAL A 163 20.69 5.53 8.90
N THR A 164 21.79 5.06 9.46
CA THR A 164 22.72 4.16 8.75
C THR A 164 22.31 2.73 9.04
N TYR A 165 21.67 2.08 8.06
CA TYR A 165 21.19 0.71 8.21
C TYR A 165 21.06 0.03 6.84
N GLY A 166 22.05 -0.81 6.51
CA GLY A 166 22.17 -1.47 5.22
C GLY A 166 23.60 -1.38 4.68
N VAL A 167 23.83 -1.98 3.52
CA VAL A 167 25.10 -1.96 2.79
C VAL A 167 24.84 -1.83 1.29
N ASN A 168 25.92 -1.76 0.51
CA ASN A 168 25.83 -1.70 -0.95
C ASN A 168 25.08 -2.91 -1.54
N ASN A 169 24.20 -2.64 -2.51
CA ASN A 169 23.31 -3.61 -3.18
C ASN A 169 22.16 -4.16 -2.33
N ASP A 170 21.95 -3.68 -1.11
CA ASP A 170 20.72 -3.95 -0.37
C ASP A 170 19.51 -3.31 -1.10
N ILE A 171 18.37 -3.99 -1.09
CA ILE A 171 17.11 -3.53 -1.68
C ILE A 171 16.19 -3.06 -0.54
N PRO A 172 15.71 -1.81 -0.53
CA PRO A 172 14.84 -1.31 0.53
C PRO A 172 13.46 -2.00 0.52
N THR A 173 13.00 -2.43 1.68
CA THR A 173 11.71 -3.14 1.88
C THR A 173 10.95 -2.63 3.11
N PRO A 174 10.78 -1.30 3.31
CA PRO A 174 10.22 -0.76 4.54
C PRO A 174 8.75 -1.13 4.70
N ARG A 175 8.38 -1.68 5.85
CA ARG A 175 7.04 -2.09 6.25
C ARG A 175 6.95 -2.18 7.78
N ASP A 176 5.75 -2.15 8.33
CA ASP A 176 5.51 -2.41 9.75
C ASP A 176 5.59 -3.93 10.02
N TYR A 177 6.74 -4.44 10.46
CA TYR A 177 6.93 -5.86 10.77
C TYR A 177 6.65 -6.19 12.23
N ASP A 178 6.49 -5.21 13.11
CA ASP A 178 6.26 -5.43 14.55
C ASP A 178 4.85 -5.07 15.03
N GLY A 179 4.09 -4.35 14.20
CA GLY A 179 2.69 -3.99 14.37
C GLY A 179 2.48 -2.72 15.19
N ASP A 180 3.46 -1.82 15.24
CA ASP A 180 3.36 -0.57 16.03
C ASP A 180 2.67 0.59 15.27
N GLY A 181 2.34 0.36 14.01
CA GLY A 181 1.73 1.34 13.10
C GLY A 181 2.73 2.25 12.40
N LYS A 182 4.03 1.96 12.48
CA LYS A 182 5.09 2.64 11.73
C LYS A 182 5.85 1.63 10.88
N ALA A 183 6.34 2.10 9.75
CA ALA A 183 7.24 1.32 8.93
C ALA A 183 8.59 1.16 9.63
N ASP A 184 9.05 -0.08 9.70
CA ASP A 184 10.41 -0.41 10.07
C ASP A 184 11.36 -0.14 8.91
N ILE A 185 12.58 0.26 9.24
CA ILE A 185 13.65 0.34 8.25
C ILE A 185 14.11 -1.08 7.94
N SER A 186 13.86 -1.55 6.72
CA SER A 186 14.19 -2.92 6.32
C SER A 186 14.85 -2.97 4.94
N VAL A 187 15.76 -3.92 4.79
CA VAL A 187 16.43 -4.23 3.53
C VAL A 187 16.45 -5.73 3.25
N TRP A 188 16.28 -6.12 1.99
CA TRP A 188 16.66 -7.43 1.48
C TRP A 188 18.10 -7.39 0.97
N ARG A 189 18.92 -8.34 1.43
CA ARG A 189 20.31 -8.52 0.98
C ARG A 189 20.41 -9.78 0.12
N PRO A 190 20.47 -9.65 -1.22
CA PRO A 190 20.52 -10.81 -2.12
C PRO A 190 21.68 -11.75 -1.82
N SER A 191 22.87 -11.20 -1.56
CA SER A 191 24.09 -11.98 -1.29
C SER A 191 24.04 -12.81 -0.02
N ALA A 192 23.09 -12.53 0.88
CA ALA A 192 22.91 -13.24 2.14
C ALA A 192 21.54 -13.94 2.22
N THR A 193 20.72 -13.84 1.16
CA THR A 193 19.33 -14.32 1.12
C THR A 193 18.57 -13.98 2.41
N SER A 194 18.72 -12.73 2.86
CA SER A 194 18.25 -12.31 4.18
C SER A 194 17.58 -10.94 4.16
N PHE A 195 16.50 -10.82 4.91
CA PHE A 195 15.99 -9.53 5.36
C PHE A 195 16.72 -9.08 6.61
N TYR A 196 17.06 -7.79 6.67
CA TYR A 196 17.55 -7.12 7.87
C TYR A 196 16.57 -5.99 8.18
N THR A 197 15.97 -6.02 9.37
CA THR A 197 14.94 -5.06 9.79
C THR A 197 15.35 -4.39 11.10
N LEU A 198 15.29 -3.07 11.14
CA LEU A 198 15.44 -2.25 12.33
C LEU A 198 14.06 -1.80 12.77
N ARG A 199 13.58 -2.34 13.89
CA ARG A 199 12.25 -2.04 14.42
C ARG A 199 12.12 -0.59 14.85
N SER A 200 11.00 0.02 14.47
CA SER A 200 10.66 1.39 14.80
C SER A 200 10.28 1.55 16.29
N SER A 201 9.69 0.52 16.89
CA SER A 201 9.19 0.55 18.28
C SER A 201 10.28 0.50 19.35
N ASP A 202 11.35 -0.26 19.11
CA ASP A 202 12.38 -0.56 20.12
C ASP A 202 13.82 -0.51 19.60
N THR A 203 14.03 -0.18 18.31
CA THR A 203 15.34 -0.14 17.64
C THR A 203 16.09 -1.47 17.60
N THR A 204 15.42 -2.59 17.87
CA THR A 204 16.03 -3.91 17.78
C THR A 204 16.25 -4.31 16.32
N THR A 205 17.39 -4.95 16.06
CA THR A 205 17.73 -5.50 14.75
C THR A 205 17.28 -6.94 14.65
N GLN A 206 16.62 -7.26 13.55
CA GLN A 206 16.17 -8.59 13.17
C GLN A 206 16.83 -9.03 11.88
N GLN A 207 17.23 -10.31 11.80
CA GLN A 207 17.73 -10.93 10.57
C GLN A 207 16.91 -12.18 10.28
N VAL A 208 16.27 -12.23 9.12
CA VAL A 208 15.47 -13.38 8.66
C VAL A 208 16.07 -13.92 7.39
N THR A 209 16.50 -15.18 7.39
CA THR A 209 17.19 -15.81 6.25
C THR A 209 16.33 -16.91 5.64
N PHE A 210 15.93 -16.73 4.39
CA PHE A 210 15.21 -17.72 3.57
C PHE A 210 15.25 -17.31 2.10
N GLY A 211 14.82 -18.19 1.18
CA GLY A 211 14.87 -17.92 -0.25
C GLY A 211 16.24 -18.20 -0.87
N ASN A 212 16.44 -17.71 -2.08
CA ASN A 212 17.62 -17.93 -2.91
C ASN A 212 18.16 -16.63 -3.51
N ASP A 213 19.38 -16.68 -4.03
CA ASP A 213 19.92 -15.58 -4.84
C ASP A 213 19.06 -15.37 -6.10
N GLY A 214 18.83 -14.11 -6.45
CA GLY A 214 17.92 -13.71 -7.52
C GLY A 214 16.45 -13.60 -7.14
N ASP A 215 16.08 -13.89 -5.89
CA ASP A 215 14.70 -13.71 -5.43
C ASP A 215 14.32 -12.22 -5.31
N THR A 216 13.07 -11.91 -5.62
CA THR A 216 12.51 -10.55 -5.52
C THR A 216 11.76 -10.39 -4.19
N PRO A 217 12.10 -9.41 -3.34
CA PRO A 217 11.38 -9.19 -2.08
C PRO A 217 10.01 -8.54 -2.32
N VAL A 218 8.99 -9.03 -1.62
CA VAL A 218 7.56 -8.70 -1.83
C VAL A 218 6.78 -8.68 -0.50
N SER A 219 7.40 -8.15 0.55
CA SER A 219 6.84 -8.17 1.90
C SER A 219 5.54 -7.36 2.01
N ALA A 220 4.55 -7.96 2.66
CA ALA A 220 3.21 -7.43 2.85
C ALA A 220 2.45 -8.25 3.93
N ASP A 221 1.31 -7.77 4.41
CA ASP A 221 0.47 -8.47 5.39
C ASP A 221 -0.47 -9.49 4.70
N PHE A 222 0.04 -10.69 4.41
CA PHE A 222 -0.71 -11.74 3.72
C PHE A 222 -1.61 -12.55 4.66
N ASP A 223 -1.40 -12.52 5.98
CA ASP A 223 -2.23 -13.22 6.96
C ASP A 223 -3.28 -12.33 7.64
N GLY A 224 -3.18 -11.00 7.50
CA GLY A 224 -4.13 -10.01 8.01
C GLY A 224 -3.97 -9.75 9.50
N ASP A 225 -2.78 -9.96 10.06
CA ASP A 225 -2.53 -9.77 11.49
C ASP A 225 -2.09 -8.33 11.84
N GLY A 226 -2.03 -7.45 10.84
CA GLY A 226 -1.60 -6.07 10.96
C GLY A 226 -0.08 -5.91 10.87
N LYS A 227 0.67 -6.99 10.63
CA LYS A 227 2.13 -6.98 10.47
C LYS A 227 2.50 -7.47 9.10
N ALA A 228 3.48 -6.83 8.49
CA ALA A 228 4.04 -7.34 7.26
C ALA A 228 4.71 -8.69 7.50
N ASN A 229 4.40 -9.64 6.62
CA ASN A 229 5.16 -10.86 6.49
C ASN A 229 6.41 -10.60 5.65
N TYR A 230 7.48 -11.31 5.96
CA TYR A 230 8.65 -11.37 5.10
C TYR A 230 8.32 -12.26 3.92
N ALA A 231 8.48 -11.76 2.69
CA ALA A 231 8.16 -12.55 1.52
C ALA A 231 9.14 -12.34 0.37
N VAL A 232 9.44 -13.42 -0.33
CA VAL A 232 10.20 -13.40 -1.58
C VAL A 232 9.51 -14.20 -2.67
N ARG A 233 9.75 -13.81 -3.91
CA ARG A 233 9.29 -14.52 -5.11
C ARG A 233 10.47 -14.98 -5.96
N HIS A 234 10.43 -16.24 -6.38
CA HIS A 234 11.38 -16.85 -7.31
C HIS A 234 10.66 -17.56 -8.46
N ASN A 235 10.89 -17.12 -9.70
CA ASN A 235 10.14 -17.61 -10.86
C ASN A 235 8.62 -17.51 -10.62
N ALA A 236 7.89 -18.62 -10.51
CA ALA A 236 6.46 -18.63 -10.17
C ALA A 236 6.19 -18.95 -8.69
N GLY A 237 7.23 -19.26 -7.92
CA GLY A 237 7.13 -19.65 -6.52
C GLY A 237 7.23 -18.46 -5.57
N TRP A 238 6.55 -18.57 -4.44
CA TRP A 238 6.50 -17.62 -3.35
C TRP A 238 6.89 -18.31 -2.05
N ILE A 239 7.67 -17.62 -1.22
CA ILE A 239 7.95 -18.01 0.16
C ILE A 239 7.54 -16.83 1.04
N ILE A 240 6.60 -17.07 1.95
CA ILE A 240 6.02 -16.06 2.84
C ILE A 240 6.20 -16.55 4.27
N MET A 241 6.88 -15.78 5.11
CA MET A 241 7.15 -16.07 6.51
C MET A 241 6.50 -14.99 7.38
N ASN A 242 5.68 -15.41 8.35
CA ASN A 242 5.00 -14.46 9.23
C ASN A 242 6.00 -13.68 10.09
N ALA A 243 5.59 -12.52 10.60
CA ALA A 243 6.45 -11.63 11.38
C ALA A 243 7.01 -12.27 12.68
N ALA A 244 6.36 -13.32 13.20
CA ALA A 244 6.79 -14.09 14.36
C ALA A 244 7.74 -15.26 14.03
N TRP A 245 7.95 -15.58 12.75
CA TRP A 245 8.84 -16.61 12.21
C TRP A 245 8.45 -18.03 12.68
N THR A 246 7.19 -18.19 13.03
CA THR A 246 6.59 -19.44 13.49
C THR A 246 5.88 -20.18 12.36
N SER A 247 5.60 -19.50 11.25
CA SER A 247 4.88 -20.04 10.10
C SER A 247 5.57 -19.62 8.79
N THR A 248 5.72 -20.58 7.88
CA THR A 248 6.23 -20.35 6.53
C THR A 248 5.33 -21.04 5.52
N THR A 249 4.88 -20.28 4.54
CA THR A 249 4.08 -20.74 3.41
C THR A 249 4.94 -20.73 2.16
N THR A 250 5.09 -21.89 1.52
CA THR A 250 5.70 -22.01 0.19
C THR A 250 4.64 -22.41 -0.80
N THR A 251 4.44 -21.61 -1.85
CA THR A 251 3.38 -21.85 -2.84
C THR A 251 3.83 -21.47 -4.24
N THR A 252 3.28 -22.16 -5.24
CA THR A 252 3.41 -21.80 -6.66
C THR A 252 2.00 -21.62 -7.21
N PRO A 253 1.46 -20.39 -7.18
CA PRO A 253 0.11 -20.13 -7.66
C PRO A 253 -0.10 -20.59 -9.10
N THR A 254 -1.20 -21.28 -9.38
CA THR A 254 -1.52 -21.68 -10.75
C THR A 254 -1.61 -20.43 -11.65
N GLY A 255 -1.03 -20.47 -12.83
CA GLY A 255 -1.07 -19.34 -13.76
C GLY A 255 0.07 -18.34 -13.61
N ASP A 256 0.78 -18.29 -12.48
CA ASP A 256 2.04 -17.55 -12.36
C ASP A 256 3.13 -18.15 -13.27
N ALA A 257 3.99 -17.28 -13.80
CA ALA A 257 5.14 -17.66 -14.61
C ALA A 257 6.39 -16.88 -14.21
N ALA A 258 7.54 -17.40 -14.64
CA ALA A 258 8.80 -16.68 -14.55
C ALA A 258 8.71 -15.38 -15.36
N GLY A 259 9.23 -14.29 -14.78
CA GLY A 259 9.21 -12.96 -15.39
C GLY A 259 7.94 -12.14 -15.14
N ASP A 260 6.91 -12.71 -14.50
CA ASP A 260 5.80 -11.88 -14.01
C ASP A 260 6.29 -10.98 -12.86
N MET A 261 5.72 -9.78 -12.77
CA MET A 261 6.07 -8.77 -11.77
C MET A 261 5.10 -8.88 -10.58
N PRO A 262 5.59 -9.10 -9.34
CA PRO A 262 4.72 -9.19 -8.18
C PRO A 262 4.09 -7.84 -7.83
N VAL A 263 2.84 -7.87 -7.37
CA VAL A 263 2.08 -6.69 -6.94
C VAL A 263 1.34 -7.04 -5.66
N ALA A 264 1.71 -6.41 -4.56
CA ALA A 264 1.10 -6.65 -3.26
C ALA A 264 -0.06 -5.65 -3.03
N ASN A 265 -1.29 -6.14 -2.97
CA ASN A 265 -2.47 -5.36 -2.57
C ASN A 265 -3.62 -6.27 -2.16
N ASP A 266 -4.65 -5.71 -1.55
CA ASP A 266 -5.92 -6.39 -1.24
C ASP A 266 -6.93 -6.17 -2.38
N PHE A 267 -7.03 -7.10 -3.33
CA PHE A 267 -7.89 -7.00 -4.53
C PHE A 267 -9.26 -7.64 -4.36
N ASP A 268 -9.62 -8.12 -3.17
CA ASP A 268 -10.95 -8.63 -2.87
C ASP A 268 -11.64 -7.99 -1.67
N GLY A 269 -10.90 -7.19 -0.90
CA GLY A 269 -11.42 -6.34 0.16
C GLY A 269 -11.39 -6.96 1.56
N ASP A 270 -10.82 -8.16 1.70
CA ASP A 270 -10.89 -8.98 2.92
C ASP A 270 -9.92 -8.54 4.03
N GLY A 271 -9.15 -7.47 3.78
CA GLY A 271 -8.18 -6.92 4.72
C GLY A 271 -6.84 -7.64 4.72
N LYS A 272 -6.64 -8.62 3.84
CA LYS A 272 -5.35 -9.31 3.63
C LYS A 272 -4.79 -8.95 2.28
N VAL A 273 -3.47 -8.97 2.19
CA VAL A 273 -2.81 -8.81 0.91
C VAL A 273 -2.91 -10.09 0.10
N ASP A 274 -3.36 -9.96 -1.14
CA ASP A 274 -3.43 -11.05 -2.12
C ASP A 274 -2.06 -11.35 -2.72
N ILE A 275 -1.86 -12.61 -3.11
CA ILE A 275 -0.74 -12.99 -3.98
C ILE A 275 -1.12 -12.64 -5.41
N ALA A 276 -0.55 -11.56 -5.95
CA ALA A 276 -0.80 -11.14 -7.31
C ALA A 276 0.46 -10.87 -8.13
N VAL A 277 0.36 -11.13 -9.43
CA VAL A 277 1.39 -10.80 -10.41
C VAL A 277 0.79 -10.14 -11.65
N TRP A 278 1.55 -9.27 -12.28
CA TRP A 278 1.28 -8.72 -13.61
C TRP A 278 2.29 -9.29 -14.61
N ARG A 279 1.79 -9.76 -15.75
CA ARG A 279 2.60 -10.38 -16.81
C ARG A 279 2.94 -9.36 -17.91
N PRO A 280 4.21 -8.94 -18.05
CA PRO A 280 4.58 -7.93 -19.04
C PRO A 280 4.39 -8.38 -20.49
N SER A 281 4.44 -9.68 -20.76
CA SER A 281 4.35 -10.22 -22.13
C SER A 281 2.95 -10.14 -22.73
N ASN A 282 1.90 -9.98 -21.92
CA ASN A 282 0.52 -9.90 -22.40
C ASN A 282 -0.39 -8.91 -21.65
N GLY A 283 0.10 -8.26 -20.58
CA GLY A 283 -0.70 -7.31 -19.80
C GLY A 283 -1.73 -7.97 -18.88
N ASN A 284 -1.62 -9.26 -18.60
CA ASN A 284 -2.56 -9.95 -17.72
C ASN A 284 -2.13 -9.87 -16.25
N TRP A 285 -3.11 -9.62 -15.40
CA TRP A 285 -3.03 -9.78 -13.95
C TRP A 285 -3.50 -11.18 -13.57
N TYR A 286 -2.78 -11.81 -12.65
CA TYR A 286 -3.15 -13.08 -12.02
C TYR A 286 -3.18 -12.83 -10.51
N ILE A 287 -4.36 -12.91 -9.92
CA ILE A 287 -4.61 -12.54 -8.53
C ILE A 287 -5.17 -13.75 -7.80
N ARG A 288 -4.51 -14.12 -6.71
CA ARG A 288 -4.97 -15.13 -5.77
C ARG A 288 -5.56 -14.45 -4.56
N LYS A 289 -6.88 -14.44 -4.57
CA LYS A 289 -7.71 -13.97 -3.47
C LYS A 289 -7.34 -14.65 -2.17
N SER A 290 -7.08 -13.88 -1.12
CA SER A 290 -6.96 -14.34 0.24
C SER A 290 -8.22 -15.09 0.69
N GLY A 291 -8.07 -16.01 1.63
CA GLY A 291 -9.17 -16.81 2.18
C GLY A 291 -9.28 -18.26 1.67
N SER A 292 -10.40 -18.91 1.97
CA SER A 292 -10.53 -20.39 1.93
C SER A 292 -10.56 -21.01 0.54
N SER A 293 -10.84 -20.23 -0.51
CA SER A 293 -10.96 -20.73 -1.88
C SER A 293 -9.71 -20.51 -2.74
N ASN A 294 -8.79 -19.60 -2.35
CA ASN A 294 -7.61 -19.18 -3.13
C ASN A 294 -7.91 -19.01 -4.63
N ALA A 295 -9.11 -18.49 -4.92
CA ALA A 295 -9.66 -18.46 -6.26
C ALA A 295 -8.78 -17.59 -7.17
N LEU A 296 -8.52 -18.09 -8.39
CA LEU A 296 -7.82 -17.30 -9.39
C LEU A 296 -8.77 -16.27 -9.98
N ARG A 297 -8.40 -14.99 -9.90
CA ARG A 297 -8.91 -13.93 -10.76
C ARG A 297 -7.85 -13.61 -11.81
N GLN A 298 -8.25 -13.62 -13.08
CA GLN A 298 -7.41 -13.20 -14.20
C GLN A 298 -8.06 -12.00 -14.88
N GLU A 299 -7.31 -10.91 -15.06
CA GLU A 299 -7.80 -9.68 -15.68
C GLU A 299 -6.81 -9.20 -16.72
N ALA A 300 -7.28 -8.89 -17.93
CA ALA A 300 -6.43 -8.32 -18.98
C ALA A 300 -6.42 -6.80 -18.86
N TRP A 301 -5.36 -6.23 -18.25
CA TRP A 301 -5.26 -4.79 -18.02
C TRP A 301 -3.81 -4.27 -18.07
N GLY A 302 -3.60 -3.24 -18.90
CA GLY A 302 -2.29 -2.69 -19.22
C GLY A 302 -1.71 -3.24 -20.52
N MET A 303 -0.51 -2.78 -20.86
CA MET A 303 0.18 -3.11 -22.11
C MET A 303 1.64 -3.47 -21.85
N ASN A 304 2.28 -4.11 -22.83
CA ASN A 304 3.72 -4.39 -22.77
C ASN A 304 4.50 -3.07 -22.57
N GLY A 305 5.41 -3.09 -21.58
CA GLY A 305 6.24 -1.95 -21.21
C GLY A 305 5.65 -1.08 -20.09
N ASP A 306 4.38 -1.30 -19.72
CA ASP A 306 3.82 -0.68 -18.52
C ASP A 306 4.49 -1.25 -17.25
N LYS A 307 4.47 -0.48 -16.16
CA LYS A 307 4.93 -0.91 -14.84
C LYS A 307 3.70 -1.06 -13.93
N PRO A 308 3.44 -2.23 -13.33
CA PRO A 308 2.37 -2.35 -12.36
C PRO A 308 2.71 -1.51 -11.13
N VAL A 309 1.70 -0.84 -10.60
CA VAL A 309 1.80 -0.03 -9.40
C VAL A 309 0.67 -0.48 -8.49
N PRO A 310 0.95 -0.91 -7.26
CA PRO A 310 -0.13 -1.20 -6.34
C PRO A 310 -0.87 0.10 -6.05
N ALA A 311 -2.18 0.14 -6.28
CA ALA A 311 -3.01 1.30 -5.99
C ALA A 311 -3.98 0.92 -4.86
N LEU A 312 -3.77 1.50 -3.68
CA LEU A 312 -4.80 1.51 -2.65
C LEU A 312 -5.81 2.57 -3.05
N TRP A 313 -6.73 2.32 -3.98
CA TRP A 313 -7.85 3.25 -4.16
C TRP A 313 -8.96 2.90 -3.16
N ARG A 314 -8.79 3.28 -1.89
CA ARG A 314 -9.87 3.15 -0.90
C ARG A 314 -10.84 4.31 -1.10
N ARG A 315 -12.02 4.06 -1.66
CA ARG A 315 -13.00 5.11 -2.03
C ARG A 315 -13.32 6.09 -0.89
#